data_AF-B0SK59-F1
#
_entry.id   AF-B0SK59-F1
#
_cell.length_a   1.000
_cell.length_b   1.000
_cell.length_c   1.000
_cell.angle_alpha   90.00
_cell.angle_beta   90.00
_cell.angle_gamma   90.00
#
_symmetry.space_group_name_H-M   'P 1'
#
loop_
_entity.id
_entity.type
_entity.pdbx_description
1 polymer ?
#
loop_
_entity_poly.entity_id
_entity_poly.type
_entity_poly.pdbx_seq_one_letter_code
_entity_poly.pdbx_strand_id
1 'polypeptide(L)'
;MKSLKKKFNLSFFIILIFLWISSQNCLHQNSDQYLFWTGYDHLQKSIKSTAKNEIHFSALAGTLSEENESQLLKNSDGFPIVTLTGRKDQNQNWSMRWYEFESKNYDYSANVTFTPKLWVEKEIYAVERKIIHKLNGYQPRDFFKWLNEFAIVVNDHNAYQTLKSKSKNLQFLCGVMYCHITETAEWHTLEFTLNDTTKSKFPGFYQRTGSRLEKSKLNIMIWDKANPTHRLKIANQGKTLVFHFPVNPPKDYFLNPKEIHFLGDIEIRSFGITLKIENLEYRLKTIFEKNTDTLHGNFLRIGKKEINGNFFYVIPQGLVNFMIPGNMDEYFDEFFTLLIQGTQGRGGSQLHAKFEKTKQGQLNTITTYNEIKRKKFSLFGNDDSQKASNDFDFFAAWEEAMLGDLK
;
A
#
# COMPACT_ATOMS: atom_id res chain seq x y z
N MET A 1 14.05 -9.31 -68.81
CA MET A 1 14.32 -10.05 -67.56
C MET A 1 15.79 -9.93 -67.19
N LYS A 2 16.15 -9.08 -66.21
CA LYS A 2 17.38 -9.24 -65.42
C LYS A 2 17.07 -8.87 -63.97
N SER A 3 16.85 -9.91 -63.19
CA SER A 3 16.80 -9.91 -61.72
C SER A 3 18.20 -9.63 -61.19
N LEU A 4 18.34 -8.61 -60.33
CA LEU A 4 19.49 -8.47 -59.45
C LEU A 4 18.97 -8.51 -58.01
N LYS A 5 19.03 -9.73 -57.46
CA LYS A 5 18.78 -10.07 -56.05
C LYS A 5 19.64 -9.17 -55.15
N LYS A 6 19.00 -8.24 -54.43
CA LYS A 6 19.61 -7.65 -53.22
C LYS A 6 19.78 -8.78 -52.21
N LYS A 7 21.03 -9.19 -51.95
CA LYS A 7 21.36 -10.05 -50.80
C LYS A 7 21.02 -9.26 -49.54
N PHE A 8 19.83 -9.51 -49.00
CA PHE A 8 19.43 -9.00 -47.70
C PHE A 8 20.40 -9.58 -46.67
N ASN A 9 21.21 -8.72 -46.06
CA ASN A 9 22.29 -9.15 -45.17
C ASN A 9 21.68 -9.57 -43.84
N LEU A 10 21.23 -10.83 -43.76
CA LEU A 10 20.50 -11.42 -42.64
C LEU A 10 21.22 -11.19 -41.30
N SER A 11 22.56 -11.18 -41.31
CA SER A 11 23.40 -10.91 -40.14
C SER A 11 23.20 -9.49 -39.60
N PHE A 12 23.10 -8.48 -40.48
CA PHE A 12 22.84 -7.09 -40.07
C PHE A 12 21.42 -6.93 -39.48
N PHE A 13 20.44 -7.65 -40.02
CA PHE A 13 19.06 -7.64 -39.51
C PHE A 13 18.95 -8.34 -38.14
N ILE A 14 19.68 -9.45 -37.95
CA ILE A 14 19.75 -10.16 -36.66
C ILE A 14 20.47 -9.30 -35.62
N ILE A 15 21.55 -8.61 -35.98
CA ILE A 15 22.26 -7.67 -35.09
C ILE A 15 21.36 -6.48 -34.73
N LEU A 16 20.56 -5.95 -35.67
CA LEU A 16 19.57 -4.91 -35.39
C LEU A 16 18.45 -5.40 -34.47
N ILE A 17 17.94 -6.62 -34.67
CA ILE A 17 16.97 -7.24 -33.75
C ILE A 17 17.57 -7.44 -32.37
N PHE A 18 18.79 -7.95 -32.26
CA PHE A 18 19.49 -8.11 -30.98
C PHE A 18 19.77 -6.77 -30.29
N LEU A 19 20.16 -5.74 -31.04
CA LEU A 19 20.34 -4.39 -30.53
C LEU A 19 19.01 -3.78 -30.07
N TRP A 20 17.92 -4.01 -30.81
CA TRP A 20 16.58 -3.55 -30.45
C TRP A 20 16.07 -4.24 -29.18
N ILE A 21 16.22 -5.56 -29.08
CA ILE A 21 15.92 -6.35 -27.86
C ILE A 21 16.78 -5.90 -26.68
N SER A 22 18.06 -5.57 -26.89
CA SER A 22 18.98 -5.13 -25.82
C SER A 22 18.77 -3.69 -25.32
N SER A 23 17.92 -2.91 -25.99
CA SER A 23 17.69 -1.49 -25.66
C SER A 23 16.54 -1.25 -24.67
N GLN A 24 15.77 -2.29 -24.31
CA GLN A 24 14.65 -2.24 -23.38
C GLN A 24 15.13 -2.22 -21.91
N ASN A 25 15.69 -1.09 -21.47
CA ASN A 25 16.05 -0.87 -20.06
C ASN A 25 15.32 0.34 -19.45
N CYS A 26 14.01 0.45 -19.70
CA CYS A 26 13.04 0.75 -18.64
C CYS A 26 12.16 -0.51 -18.59
N LEU A 27 11.81 -1.01 -17.40
CA LEU A 27 11.27 -2.37 -17.20
C LEU A 27 9.95 -2.71 -17.93
N HIS A 28 9.40 -1.81 -18.75
CA HIS A 28 8.63 -1.96 -20.00
C HIS A 28 7.71 -0.74 -20.04
N GLN A 29 7.85 0.13 -21.06
CA GLN A 29 6.82 1.16 -21.28
C GLN A 29 5.48 0.46 -21.50
N ASN A 30 4.44 0.92 -20.80
CA ASN A 30 3.13 0.28 -20.84
C ASN A 30 2.06 1.36 -20.79
N SER A 31 1.58 1.73 -21.99
CA SER A 31 0.56 2.77 -22.17
C SER A 31 -0.72 2.49 -21.40
N ASP A 32 -1.13 1.22 -21.30
CA ASP A 32 -2.36 0.84 -20.60
C ASP A 32 -2.20 1.03 -19.09
N GLN A 33 -1.05 0.62 -18.52
CA GLN A 33 -0.75 0.86 -17.11
C GLN A 33 -0.53 2.35 -16.83
N TYR A 34 0.12 3.09 -17.72
CA TYR A 34 0.27 4.54 -17.59
C TYR A 34 -1.10 5.22 -17.51
N LEU A 35 -2.03 4.88 -18.41
CA LEU A 35 -3.40 5.40 -18.39
C LEU A 35 -4.17 4.99 -17.14
N PHE A 36 -4.01 3.74 -16.69
CA PHE A 36 -4.59 3.27 -15.44
C PHE A 36 -4.13 4.11 -14.25
N TRP A 37 -2.81 4.23 -14.04
CA TRP A 37 -2.25 4.90 -12.88
C TRP A 37 -2.46 6.41 -12.91
N THR A 38 -2.41 7.03 -14.08
CA THR A 38 -2.80 8.43 -14.26
C THR A 38 -4.28 8.62 -13.87
N GLY A 39 -5.17 7.77 -14.39
CA GLY A 39 -6.60 7.83 -14.05
C GLY A 39 -6.87 7.56 -12.56
N TYR A 40 -6.09 6.68 -11.94
CA TYR A 40 -6.17 6.38 -10.51
C TYR A 40 -5.70 7.56 -9.64
N ASP A 41 -4.61 8.23 -10.01
CA ASP A 41 -4.14 9.43 -9.34
C ASP A 41 -5.18 10.57 -9.43
N HIS A 42 -5.71 10.84 -10.63
CA HIS A 42 -6.80 11.81 -10.80
C HIS A 42 -8.03 11.46 -9.93
N LEU A 43 -8.39 10.19 -9.86
CA LEU A 43 -9.46 9.71 -8.97
C LEU A 43 -9.15 10.03 -7.50
N GLN A 44 -7.95 9.71 -7.01
CA GLN A 44 -7.54 9.99 -5.62
C GLN A 44 -7.56 11.49 -5.31
N LYS A 45 -7.04 12.33 -6.22
CA LYS A 45 -7.06 13.80 -6.10
C LYS A 45 -8.50 14.33 -6.05
N SER A 46 -9.39 13.82 -6.89
CA SER A 46 -10.80 14.21 -6.89
C SER A 46 -11.56 13.77 -5.64
N ILE A 47 -11.27 12.58 -5.07
CA ILE A 47 -11.84 12.16 -3.79
C ILE A 47 -11.41 13.14 -2.68
N LYS A 48 -10.12 13.44 -2.60
CA LYS A 48 -9.57 14.38 -1.60
C LYS A 48 -10.16 15.78 -1.74
N SER A 49 -10.24 16.33 -2.97
CA SER A 49 -10.78 17.68 -3.19
C SER A 49 -12.28 17.78 -2.92
N THR A 50 -13.02 16.69 -3.09
CA THR A 50 -14.46 16.61 -2.81
C THR A 50 -14.75 16.52 -1.32
N ALA A 51 -13.83 15.96 -0.54
CA ALA A 51 -13.94 15.90 0.90
C ALA A 51 -13.59 17.26 1.54
N LYS A 52 -14.56 18.18 1.53
CA LYS A 52 -14.47 19.47 2.25
C LYS A 52 -14.50 19.30 3.78
N ASN A 53 -14.90 18.12 4.27
CA ASN A 53 -15.00 17.77 5.67
C ASN A 53 -14.13 16.52 5.93
N GLU A 54 -13.18 16.63 6.87
CA GLU A 54 -12.27 15.55 7.27
C GLU A 54 -13.00 14.29 7.76
N ILE A 55 -14.23 14.43 8.26
CA ILE A 55 -15.05 13.35 8.79
C ILE A 55 -15.50 12.40 7.68
N HIS A 56 -16.01 12.93 6.57
CA HIS A 56 -16.44 12.11 5.44
C HIS A 56 -15.26 11.36 4.82
N PHE A 57 -14.10 12.02 4.72
CA PHE A 57 -12.87 11.39 4.24
C PHE A 57 -12.40 10.26 5.18
N SER A 58 -12.39 10.52 6.49
CA SER A 58 -12.02 9.54 7.51
C SER A 58 -12.98 8.35 7.51
N ALA A 59 -14.29 8.61 7.41
CA ALA A 59 -15.32 7.59 7.33
C ALA A 59 -15.17 6.74 6.06
N LEU A 60 -14.88 7.34 4.90
CA LEU A 60 -14.57 6.60 3.67
C LEU A 60 -13.33 5.70 3.80
N ALA A 61 -12.38 6.09 4.65
CA ALA A 61 -11.21 5.30 5.00
C ALA A 61 -11.50 4.21 6.05
N GLY A 62 -12.76 4.05 6.48
CA GLY A 62 -13.19 3.05 7.46
C GLY A 62 -12.96 3.49 8.91
N THR A 63 -12.81 4.79 9.16
CA THR A 63 -12.62 5.35 10.50
C THR A 63 -13.75 6.29 10.89
N LEU A 64 -14.42 5.97 11.99
CA LEU A 64 -15.45 6.81 12.59
C LEU A 64 -15.20 6.87 14.10
N SER A 65 -15.19 8.08 14.65
CA SER A 65 -15.24 8.32 16.10
C SER A 65 -16.69 8.52 16.53
N GLU A 66 -17.00 8.16 17.78
CA GLU A 66 -18.33 8.33 18.37
C GLU A 66 -18.89 9.75 18.22
N GLU A 67 -18.06 10.77 18.48
CA GLU A 67 -18.44 12.20 18.38
C GLU A 67 -18.87 12.62 16.97
N ASN A 68 -18.38 11.91 15.94
CA ASN A 68 -18.65 12.22 14.55
C ASN A 68 -19.76 11.35 13.94
N GLU A 69 -20.32 10.40 14.70
CA GLU A 69 -21.33 9.47 14.21
C GLU A 69 -22.60 10.18 13.74
N SER A 70 -23.04 11.20 14.49
CA SER A 70 -24.24 11.98 14.19
C SER A 70 -24.15 12.79 12.88
N GLN A 71 -22.96 12.91 12.31
CA GLN A 71 -22.71 13.66 11.08
C GLN A 71 -22.82 12.81 9.81
N LEU A 72 -22.98 11.49 9.95
CA LEU A 72 -23.20 10.57 8.84
C LEU A 72 -24.69 10.29 8.63
N LEU A 73 -25.08 10.00 7.39
CA LEU A 73 -26.42 9.46 7.13
C LEU A 73 -26.57 8.07 7.73
N LYS A 74 -27.81 7.67 7.98
CA LYS A 74 -28.15 6.32 8.44
C LYS A 74 -28.80 5.52 7.32
N ASN A 75 -28.50 4.23 7.22
CA ASN A 75 -29.21 3.31 6.33
C ASN A 75 -30.61 2.98 6.88
N SER A 76 -31.35 2.11 6.18
CA SER A 76 -32.68 1.62 6.60
C SER A 76 -32.69 0.95 7.98
N ASP A 77 -31.57 0.35 8.37
CA ASP A 77 -31.41 -0.34 9.65
C ASP A 77 -30.94 0.61 10.77
N GLY A 78 -30.80 1.91 10.46
CA GLY A 78 -30.37 2.95 11.40
C GLY A 78 -28.86 3.04 11.61
N PHE A 79 -28.04 2.34 10.81
CA PHE A 79 -26.58 2.33 10.94
C PHE A 79 -25.91 3.47 10.17
N PRO A 80 -24.88 4.12 10.73
CA PRO A 80 -24.10 5.14 10.04
C PRO A 80 -23.48 4.62 8.74
N ILE A 81 -23.63 5.39 7.67
CA ILE A 81 -23.10 5.10 6.35
C ILE A 81 -22.45 6.34 5.72
N VAL A 82 -21.47 6.09 4.86
CA VAL A 82 -20.94 7.10 3.95
C VAL A 82 -20.81 6.51 2.55
N THR A 83 -21.35 7.23 1.56
CA THR A 83 -21.26 6.83 0.15
C THR A 83 -20.72 7.96 -0.70
N LEU A 84 -19.84 7.61 -1.64
CA LEU A 84 -19.27 8.53 -2.62
C LEU A 84 -19.35 7.88 -4.00
N THR A 85 -20.05 8.51 -4.92
CA THR A 85 -20.11 8.11 -6.33
C THR A 85 -19.33 9.08 -7.19
N GLY A 86 -18.80 8.58 -8.31
CA GLY A 86 -18.02 9.36 -9.25
C GLY A 86 -18.34 8.98 -10.69
N ARG A 87 -18.44 9.98 -11.56
CA ARG A 87 -18.47 9.83 -13.01
C ARG A 87 -17.24 10.47 -13.62
N LYS A 88 -16.70 9.80 -14.63
CA LYS A 88 -15.51 10.25 -15.35
C LYS A 88 -15.94 10.82 -16.70
N ASP A 89 -15.46 12.02 -17.04
CA ASP A 89 -15.65 12.58 -18.37
C ASP A 89 -14.61 12.04 -19.38
N GLN A 90 -14.70 12.49 -20.63
CA GLN A 90 -13.76 12.09 -21.69
C GLN A 90 -12.31 12.57 -21.43
N ASN A 91 -12.14 13.60 -20.61
CA ASN A 91 -10.84 14.19 -20.25
C ASN A 91 -10.28 13.62 -18.93
N GLN A 92 -10.85 12.52 -18.41
CA GLN A 92 -10.50 11.91 -17.12
C GLN A 92 -10.79 12.79 -15.89
N ASN A 93 -11.56 13.87 -16.03
CA ASN A 93 -12.02 14.64 -14.87
C ASN A 93 -13.15 13.88 -14.18
N TRP A 94 -13.14 13.92 -12.86
CA TRP A 94 -14.14 13.24 -12.04
C TRP A 94 -15.13 14.23 -11.44
N SER A 95 -16.42 13.96 -11.65
CA SER A 95 -17.50 14.59 -10.90
C SER A 95 -17.93 13.64 -9.78
N MET A 96 -17.66 14.05 -8.54
CA MET A 96 -17.93 13.25 -7.34
C MET A 96 -19.17 13.76 -6.61
N ARG A 97 -19.96 12.85 -6.03
CA ARG A 97 -21.18 13.17 -5.29
C ARG A 97 -21.31 12.30 -4.05
N TRP A 98 -21.58 12.93 -2.92
CA TRP A 98 -21.90 12.24 -1.67
C TRP A 98 -23.36 11.77 -1.68
N TYR A 99 -23.63 10.60 -1.10
CA TYR A 99 -24.99 10.13 -0.78
C TYR A 99 -25.93 9.96 -1.98
N GLU A 100 -25.40 9.49 -3.12
CA GLU A 100 -26.17 9.13 -4.30
C GLU A 100 -26.45 7.61 -4.33
N PHE A 101 -27.60 7.19 -3.80
CA PHE A 101 -27.93 5.76 -3.61
C PHE A 101 -28.51 5.05 -4.84
N GLU A 102 -29.11 5.79 -5.78
CA GLU A 102 -29.89 5.24 -6.90
C GLU A 102 -29.18 5.25 -8.27
N SER A 103 -27.95 5.78 -8.33
CA SER A 103 -27.23 5.92 -9.59
C SER A 103 -26.68 4.57 -10.06
N LYS A 104 -27.30 3.97 -11.09
CA LYS A 104 -26.74 2.79 -11.81
C LYS A 104 -25.55 3.15 -12.71
N ASN A 105 -25.36 4.44 -12.97
CA ASN A 105 -24.37 4.95 -13.91
C ASN A 105 -23.23 5.63 -13.15
N TYR A 106 -22.33 4.85 -12.53
CA TYR A 106 -21.09 5.34 -11.95
C TYR A 106 -19.86 4.69 -12.57
N ASP A 107 -18.75 5.41 -12.58
CA ASP A 107 -17.41 4.90 -12.89
C ASP A 107 -16.61 4.63 -11.62
N TYR A 108 -17.03 5.22 -10.51
CA TYR A 108 -16.53 4.97 -9.16
C TYR A 108 -17.68 4.94 -8.16
N SER A 109 -17.65 4.01 -7.22
CA SER A 109 -18.55 3.98 -6.08
C SER A 109 -17.79 3.48 -4.86
N ALA A 110 -17.90 4.19 -3.75
CA ALA A 110 -17.49 3.73 -2.45
C ALA A 110 -18.69 3.76 -1.52
N ASN A 111 -18.89 2.68 -0.78
CA ASN A 111 -19.86 2.59 0.30
C ASN A 111 -19.16 2.05 1.54
N VAL A 112 -19.32 2.73 2.67
CA VAL A 112 -18.85 2.27 3.98
C VAL A 112 -20.03 2.27 4.94
N THR A 113 -20.26 1.14 5.60
CA THR A 113 -21.28 0.97 6.64
C THR A 113 -20.59 0.64 7.96
N PHE A 114 -21.02 1.32 9.03
CA PHE A 114 -20.56 1.10 10.39
C PHE A 114 -21.69 0.47 11.19
N THR A 115 -21.63 -0.82 11.44
CA THR A 115 -22.62 -1.52 12.27
C THR A 115 -22.14 -1.55 13.72
N PRO A 116 -22.80 -0.85 14.66
CA PRO A 116 -22.47 -0.93 16.07
C PRO A 116 -22.65 -2.36 16.59
N LYS A 117 -21.70 -2.84 17.38
CA LYS A 117 -21.78 -4.13 18.09
C LYS A 117 -21.31 -3.96 19.52
N LEU A 118 -21.78 -4.86 20.39
CA LEU A 118 -21.29 -5.01 21.75
C LEU A 118 -20.48 -6.30 21.85
N TRP A 119 -19.24 -6.20 22.34
CA TRP A 119 -18.35 -7.34 22.58
C TRP A 119 -17.89 -7.32 24.03
N VAL A 120 -18.43 -8.24 24.84
CA VAL A 120 -18.13 -8.34 26.28
C VAL A 120 -18.22 -6.95 26.95
N GLU A 121 -19.36 -6.27 26.74
CA GLU A 121 -19.67 -4.92 27.25
C GLU A 121 -18.91 -3.75 26.60
N LYS A 122 -18.09 -4.01 25.59
CA LYS A 122 -17.34 -2.97 24.86
C LYS A 122 -17.97 -2.64 23.52
N GLU A 123 -18.09 -1.36 23.23
CA GLU A 123 -18.65 -0.88 21.98
C GLU A 123 -17.61 -0.92 20.85
N ILE A 124 -17.97 -1.59 19.76
CA ILE A 124 -17.16 -1.71 18.56
C ILE A 124 -18.00 -1.37 17.32
N TYR A 125 -17.34 -1.16 16.19
CA TYR A 125 -17.95 -1.18 14.88
C TYR A 125 -17.48 -2.39 14.10
N ALA A 126 -18.41 -3.11 13.48
CA ALA A 126 -18.11 -3.85 12.27
C ALA A 126 -18.22 -2.88 11.08
N VAL A 127 -17.12 -2.76 10.35
CA VAL A 127 -16.96 -1.82 9.24
C VAL A 127 -16.88 -2.60 7.95
N GLU A 128 -17.92 -2.43 7.14
CA GLU A 128 -18.00 -3.01 5.80
C GLU A 128 -17.76 -1.91 4.78
N ARG A 129 -16.73 -2.06 3.95
CA ARG A 129 -16.40 -1.11 2.91
C ARG A 129 -16.36 -1.82 1.57
N LYS A 130 -17.03 -1.25 0.58
CA LYS A 130 -17.05 -1.71 -0.80
C LYS A 130 -16.70 -0.57 -1.73
N ILE A 131 -15.66 -0.75 -2.52
CA ILE A 131 -15.23 0.16 -3.57
C ILE A 131 -15.38 -0.55 -4.91
N ILE A 132 -15.92 0.16 -5.88
CA ILE A 132 -16.01 -0.26 -7.27
C ILE A 132 -15.43 0.85 -8.13
N HIS A 133 -14.54 0.52 -9.07
CA HIS A 133 -14.08 1.49 -10.08
C HIS A 133 -13.86 0.86 -11.44
N LYS A 134 -14.08 1.64 -12.51
CA LYS A 134 -13.97 1.24 -13.92
C LYS A 134 -12.70 1.79 -14.58
N LEU A 135 -11.56 1.59 -13.92
CA LEU A 135 -10.24 1.92 -14.50
C LEU A 135 -9.66 0.67 -15.15
N ASN A 136 -9.17 0.83 -16.38
CA ASN A 136 -8.66 -0.25 -17.22
C ASN A 136 -7.14 -0.16 -17.31
N GLY A 137 -6.46 -1.30 -17.45
CA GLY A 137 -5.05 -1.34 -17.86
C GLY A 137 -4.09 -1.89 -16.80
N TYR A 138 -4.59 -2.27 -15.63
CA TYR A 138 -3.78 -2.91 -14.57
C TYR A 138 -4.49 -4.12 -13.99
N GLN A 139 -3.77 -5.22 -13.85
CA GLN A 139 -4.17 -6.38 -13.07
C GLN A 139 -3.13 -6.66 -11.97
N PRO A 140 -3.53 -7.16 -10.79
CA PRO A 140 -2.60 -7.56 -9.73
C PRO A 140 -1.43 -8.45 -10.17
N ARG A 141 -1.64 -9.38 -11.12
CA ARG A 141 -0.53 -10.18 -11.69
C ARG A 141 0.58 -9.35 -12.34
N ASP A 142 0.27 -8.15 -12.82
CA ASP A 142 1.24 -7.29 -13.48
C ASP A 142 2.29 -6.77 -12.48
N PHE A 143 1.87 -6.49 -11.25
CA PHE A 143 2.80 -6.15 -10.16
C PHE A 143 3.77 -7.29 -9.86
N PHE A 144 3.28 -8.52 -9.83
CA PHE A 144 4.10 -9.71 -9.57
C PHE A 144 5.08 -10.01 -10.69
N LYS A 145 4.67 -9.80 -11.94
CA LYS A 145 5.58 -9.84 -13.08
C LYS A 145 6.67 -8.76 -12.98
N TRP A 146 6.29 -7.53 -12.65
CA TRP A 146 7.25 -6.45 -12.43
C TRP A 146 8.22 -6.78 -11.28
N LEU A 147 7.73 -7.32 -10.16
CA LEU A 147 8.57 -7.70 -9.01
C LEU A 147 9.57 -8.80 -9.38
N ASN A 148 9.15 -9.80 -10.16
CA ASN A 148 10.02 -10.84 -10.71
C ASN A 148 11.17 -10.23 -11.51
N GLU A 149 10.82 -9.40 -12.50
CA GLU A 149 11.80 -8.79 -13.39
C GLU A 149 12.74 -7.82 -12.64
N PHE A 150 12.20 -7.04 -11.70
CA PHE A 150 13.00 -6.14 -10.88
C PHE A 150 14.01 -6.90 -10.02
N ALA A 151 13.61 -8.00 -9.37
CA ALA A 151 14.52 -8.83 -8.58
C ALA A 151 15.67 -9.38 -9.43
N ILE A 152 15.39 -9.82 -10.66
CA ILE A 152 16.41 -10.29 -11.61
C ILE A 152 17.35 -9.14 -12.00
N VAL A 153 16.83 -7.94 -12.27
CA VAL A 153 17.65 -6.78 -12.64
C VAL A 153 18.55 -6.32 -11.50
N VAL A 154 18.07 -6.32 -10.26
CA VAL A 154 18.88 -5.96 -9.08
C VAL A 154 20.05 -6.91 -8.87
N ASN A 155 19.91 -8.18 -9.29
CA ASN A 155 20.94 -9.20 -9.21
C ASN A 155 22.04 -9.09 -10.30
N ASP A 156 21.85 -8.24 -11.32
CA ASP A 156 22.84 -8.00 -12.37
C ASP A 156 23.34 -6.55 -12.27
N HIS A 157 24.63 -6.39 -11.97
CA HIS A 157 25.23 -5.07 -11.79
C HIS A 157 25.02 -4.16 -13.02
N ASN A 158 25.25 -4.65 -14.23
CA ASN A 158 25.15 -3.86 -15.45
C ASN A 158 23.69 -3.51 -15.77
N ALA A 159 22.78 -4.47 -15.58
CA ALA A 159 21.35 -4.25 -15.75
C ALA A 159 20.84 -3.22 -14.74
N TYR A 160 21.23 -3.32 -13.47
CA TYR A 160 20.87 -2.36 -12.43
C TYR A 160 21.42 -0.96 -12.71
N GLN A 161 22.70 -0.81 -13.11
CA GLN A 161 23.23 0.50 -13.49
C GLN A 161 22.47 1.09 -14.70
N THR A 162 22.12 0.24 -15.66
CA THR A 162 21.33 0.70 -16.80
C THR A 162 19.92 1.12 -16.38
N LEU A 163 19.26 0.35 -15.51
CA LEU A 163 17.96 0.70 -14.95
C LEU A 163 18.05 2.02 -14.17
N LYS A 164 19.04 2.18 -13.28
CA LYS A 164 19.25 3.40 -12.49
C LYS A 164 19.47 4.64 -13.36
N SER A 165 20.12 4.49 -14.51
CA SER A 165 20.38 5.59 -15.46
C SER A 165 19.22 5.91 -16.39
N LYS A 166 18.19 5.06 -16.49
CA LYS A 166 17.04 5.26 -17.38
C LYS A 166 15.71 5.46 -16.64
N SER A 167 15.51 4.76 -15.52
CA SER A 167 14.31 4.86 -14.68
C SER A 167 14.23 6.25 -14.06
N LYS A 168 13.19 6.99 -14.44
CA LYS A 168 12.80 8.27 -13.84
C LYS A 168 12.54 8.12 -12.35
N ASN A 169 11.93 7.01 -11.94
CA ASN A 169 11.68 6.71 -10.53
C ASN A 169 12.98 6.59 -9.73
N LEU A 170 13.93 5.75 -10.17
CA LEU A 170 15.22 5.58 -9.47
C LEU A 170 16.07 6.84 -9.55
N GLN A 171 16.06 7.56 -10.67
CA GLN A 171 16.72 8.85 -10.79
C GLN A 171 16.18 9.88 -9.80
N PHE A 172 14.85 9.95 -9.66
CA PHE A 172 14.21 10.82 -8.67
C PHE A 172 14.64 10.44 -7.26
N LEU A 173 14.42 9.18 -6.86
CA LEU A 173 14.73 8.70 -5.52
C LEU A 173 16.21 8.93 -5.16
N CYS A 174 17.14 8.61 -6.07
CA CYS A 174 18.57 8.80 -5.84
C CYS A 174 19.06 10.24 -6.03
N GLY A 175 18.25 11.12 -6.63
CA GLY A 175 18.52 12.55 -6.74
C GLY A 175 18.02 13.35 -5.53
N VAL A 176 17.21 12.74 -4.67
CA VAL A 176 16.62 13.38 -3.47
C VAL A 176 17.01 12.65 -2.18
N MET A 177 17.45 11.40 -2.25
CA MET A 177 17.95 10.58 -1.13
C MET A 177 19.34 10.03 -1.45
N TYR A 178 20.08 9.58 -0.44
CA TYR A 178 21.29 8.78 -0.66
C TYR A 178 20.89 7.34 -0.98
N CYS A 179 21.21 6.89 -2.20
CA CYS A 179 21.00 5.51 -2.62
C CYS A 179 22.30 4.71 -2.51
N HIS A 180 22.23 3.56 -1.87
CA HIS A 180 23.33 2.60 -1.82
C HIS A 180 22.86 1.21 -2.23
N ILE A 181 23.75 0.44 -2.87
CA ILE A 181 23.54 -0.96 -3.16
C ILE A 181 24.69 -1.75 -2.57
N THR A 182 24.37 -2.77 -1.77
CA THR A 182 25.34 -3.71 -1.22
C THR A 182 24.96 -5.13 -1.58
N GLU A 183 25.95 -6.01 -1.58
CA GLU A 183 25.75 -7.43 -1.78
C GLU A 183 26.35 -8.17 -0.59
N THR A 184 25.60 -9.14 -0.10
CA THR A 184 26.02 -10.10 0.91
C THR A 184 25.83 -11.51 0.34
N ALA A 185 26.29 -12.54 1.04
CA ALA A 185 26.12 -13.93 0.59
C ALA A 185 24.64 -14.33 0.35
N GLU A 186 23.68 -13.65 1.00
CA GLU A 186 22.26 -13.98 0.91
C GLU A 186 21.42 -12.95 0.14
N TRP A 187 21.83 -11.68 0.18
CA TRP A 187 20.98 -10.56 -0.25
C TRP A 187 21.74 -9.53 -1.11
N HIS A 188 21.09 -9.09 -2.19
CA HIS A 188 21.31 -7.77 -2.76
C HIS A 188 20.42 -6.76 -2.02
N THR A 189 21.04 -5.73 -1.48
CA THR A 189 20.37 -4.77 -0.60
C THR A 189 20.35 -3.40 -1.25
N LEU A 190 19.15 -2.84 -1.43
CA LEU A 190 18.93 -1.47 -1.87
C LEU A 190 18.57 -0.60 -0.65
N GLU A 191 19.33 0.46 -0.44
CA GLU A 191 19.15 1.38 0.67
C GLU A 191 18.80 2.77 0.15
N PHE A 192 17.77 3.38 0.75
CA PHE A 192 17.35 4.75 0.47
C PHE A 192 17.38 5.54 1.79
N THR A 193 18.36 6.42 1.93
CA THR A 193 18.58 7.19 3.16
C THR A 193 18.16 8.64 2.97
N LEU A 194 17.21 9.11 3.79
CA LEU A 194 16.85 10.52 3.83
C LEU A 194 18.03 11.36 4.32
N ASN A 195 18.41 12.38 3.55
CA ASN A 195 19.60 13.19 3.79
C ASN A 195 19.29 14.69 3.73
N ASP A 196 20.32 15.54 3.77
CA ASP A 196 20.16 17.00 3.72
C ASP A 196 19.54 17.50 2.41
N THR A 197 19.78 16.80 1.29
CA THR A 197 19.10 17.07 0.02
C THR A 197 17.61 16.82 0.14
N THR A 198 17.20 15.71 0.78
CA THR A 198 15.78 15.44 1.04
C THR A 198 15.17 16.54 1.90
N LYS A 199 15.86 16.93 2.98
CA LYS A 199 15.43 17.98 3.90
C LYS A 199 15.27 19.34 3.21
N SER A 200 16.18 19.67 2.29
CA SER A 200 16.15 20.94 1.57
C SER A 200 15.04 20.99 0.51
N LYS A 201 14.86 19.92 -0.27
CA LYS A 201 13.86 19.87 -1.36
C LYS A 201 12.45 19.60 -0.85
N PHE A 202 12.31 18.76 0.17
CA PHE A 202 11.03 18.30 0.72
C PHE A 202 11.05 18.33 2.26
N PRO A 203 11.12 19.53 2.88
CA PRO A 203 11.29 19.68 4.32
C PRO A 203 10.19 19.02 5.14
N GLY A 204 8.93 19.11 4.70
CA GLY A 204 7.80 18.51 5.40
C GLY A 204 7.83 16.98 5.37
N PHE A 205 8.11 16.38 4.20
CA PHE A 205 8.33 14.94 4.07
C PHE A 205 9.49 14.45 4.95
N TYR A 206 10.62 15.17 4.94
CA TYR A 206 11.77 14.84 5.78
C TYR A 206 11.41 14.88 7.28
N GLN A 207 10.70 15.93 7.71
CA GLN A 207 10.30 16.09 9.11
C GLN A 207 9.33 14.99 9.55
N ARG A 208 8.30 14.69 8.74
CA ARG A 208 7.25 13.72 9.10
C ARG A 208 7.71 12.28 8.91
N THR A 209 8.10 11.91 7.69
CA THR A 209 8.52 10.54 7.37
C THR A 209 9.84 10.21 8.05
N GLY A 210 10.80 11.13 8.07
CA GLY A 210 12.07 10.91 8.78
C GLY A 210 11.89 10.71 10.27
N SER A 211 11.06 11.52 10.94
CA SER A 211 10.73 11.34 12.36
C SER A 211 10.05 9.99 12.63
N ARG A 212 9.11 9.58 11.78
CA ARG A 212 8.43 8.27 11.90
C ARG A 212 9.39 7.10 11.72
N LEU A 213 10.29 7.17 10.75
CA LEU A 213 11.30 6.15 10.53
C LEU A 213 12.29 6.07 11.70
N GLU A 214 12.70 7.19 12.30
CA GLU A 214 13.54 7.19 13.50
C GLU A 214 12.83 6.62 14.73
N LYS A 215 11.52 6.88 14.83
CA LYS A 215 10.65 6.39 15.89
C LYS A 215 10.17 4.95 15.67
N SER A 216 10.54 4.29 14.57
CA SER A 216 10.10 2.93 14.29
C SER A 216 11.24 2.01 13.90
N LYS A 217 11.09 0.72 14.20
CA LYS A 217 11.85 -0.34 13.54
C LYS A 217 10.88 -1.31 12.91
N LEU A 218 11.15 -1.64 11.67
CA LEU A 218 10.35 -2.50 10.83
C LEU A 218 11.27 -3.57 10.28
N ASN A 219 10.83 -4.81 10.35
CA ASN A 219 11.46 -5.94 9.70
C ASN A 219 10.36 -6.85 9.18
N ILE A 220 10.04 -6.74 7.89
CA ILE A 220 9.02 -7.54 7.22
C ILE A 220 9.70 -8.53 6.29
N MET A 221 9.49 -9.82 6.52
CA MET A 221 9.77 -10.89 5.56
C MET A 221 8.53 -11.16 4.71
N ILE A 222 8.71 -11.22 3.39
CA ILE A 222 7.64 -11.49 2.43
C ILE A 222 8.03 -12.73 1.63
N TRP A 223 7.18 -13.75 1.59
CA TRP A 223 7.46 -14.99 0.84
C TRP A 223 6.22 -15.64 0.24
N ASP A 224 6.40 -16.38 -0.84
CA ASP A 224 5.38 -17.29 -1.36
C ASP A 224 5.39 -18.59 -0.54
N LYS A 225 4.27 -18.95 0.09
CA LYS A 225 4.14 -20.17 0.88
C LYS A 225 4.36 -21.43 0.05
N ALA A 226 3.98 -21.41 -1.23
CA ALA A 226 4.21 -22.55 -2.13
C ALA A 226 5.70 -22.73 -2.43
N ASN A 227 6.49 -21.65 -2.39
CA ASN A 227 7.92 -21.63 -2.67
C ASN A 227 8.64 -20.75 -1.63
N PRO A 228 8.89 -21.22 -0.39
CA PRO A 228 9.41 -20.37 0.69
C PRO A 228 10.80 -19.76 0.44
N THR A 229 11.54 -20.27 -0.55
CA THR A 229 12.80 -19.70 -1.03
C THR A 229 12.57 -18.42 -1.86
N HIS A 230 11.39 -18.22 -2.43
CA HIS A 230 10.98 -16.98 -3.07
C HIS A 230 10.61 -15.99 -1.98
N ARG A 231 11.61 -15.27 -1.47
CA ARG A 231 11.46 -14.33 -0.37
C ARG A 231 12.21 -13.02 -0.60
N LEU A 232 11.66 -11.95 -0.07
CA LEU A 232 12.31 -10.64 0.07
C LEU A 232 12.09 -10.08 1.47
N LYS A 233 12.94 -9.16 1.88
CA LYS A 233 12.83 -8.51 3.20
C LYS A 233 12.82 -7.00 3.04
N ILE A 234 11.96 -6.34 3.80
CA ILE A 234 11.89 -4.89 3.90
C ILE A 234 12.18 -4.52 5.36
N ALA A 235 13.13 -3.61 5.56
CA ALA A 235 13.46 -3.12 6.89
C ALA A 235 13.70 -1.61 6.89
N ASN A 236 13.84 -1.03 8.08
CA ASN A 236 14.41 0.31 8.22
C ASN A 236 15.50 0.34 9.28
N GLN A 237 16.45 1.26 9.09
CA GLN A 237 17.51 1.56 10.04
C GLN A 237 17.62 3.08 10.20
N GLY A 238 17.07 3.61 11.30
CA GLY A 238 16.92 5.06 11.46
C GLY A 238 16.08 5.63 10.32
N LYS A 239 16.62 6.63 9.59
CA LYS A 239 15.98 7.23 8.41
C LYS A 239 16.21 6.47 7.09
N THR A 240 16.84 5.29 7.13
CA THR A 240 17.13 4.48 5.95
C THR A 240 16.06 3.43 5.74
N LEU A 241 15.47 3.39 4.54
CA LEU A 241 14.66 2.27 4.08
C LEU A 241 15.56 1.25 3.39
N VAL A 242 15.38 -0.03 3.71
CA VAL A 242 16.24 -1.13 3.27
C VAL A 242 15.40 -2.21 2.62
N PHE A 243 15.70 -2.54 1.36
CA PHE A 243 15.04 -3.59 0.60
C PHE A 243 16.06 -4.67 0.25
N HIS A 244 15.82 -5.89 0.71
CA HIS A 244 16.67 -7.04 0.43
C HIS A 244 16.00 -7.95 -0.61
N PHE A 245 16.69 -8.17 -1.71
CA PHE A 245 16.34 -9.13 -2.76
C PHE A 245 17.29 -10.32 -2.70
N PRO A 246 16.81 -11.56 -2.93
CA PRO A 246 17.65 -12.73 -2.81
C PRO A 246 18.73 -12.72 -3.88
N VAL A 247 19.92 -13.20 -3.54
CA VAL A 247 20.98 -13.47 -4.54
C VAL A 247 20.56 -14.65 -5.41
N ASN A 248 20.74 -14.51 -6.72
CA ASN A 248 20.38 -15.44 -7.77
C ASN A 248 18.90 -15.89 -7.70
N PRO A 249 17.94 -14.96 -7.84
CA PRO A 249 16.53 -15.33 -7.85
C PRO A 249 16.24 -16.29 -9.02
N PRO A 250 15.39 -17.31 -8.83
CA PRO A 250 14.95 -18.16 -9.94
C PRO A 250 14.14 -17.34 -10.95
N LYS A 251 14.07 -17.83 -12.20
CA LYS A 251 13.45 -17.07 -13.31
C LYS A 251 11.94 -16.83 -13.13
N ASP A 252 11.29 -17.63 -12.30
CA ASP A 252 9.88 -17.58 -11.95
C ASP A 252 9.61 -17.00 -10.55
N TYR A 253 10.59 -16.31 -9.96
CA TYR A 253 10.51 -15.63 -8.67
C TYR A 253 9.26 -14.72 -8.56
N PHE A 254 8.28 -15.09 -7.73
CA PHE A 254 7.00 -14.38 -7.61
C PHE A 254 6.24 -14.19 -8.94
N LEU A 255 6.48 -14.97 -10.00
CA LEU A 255 5.77 -14.78 -11.26
C LEU A 255 4.28 -15.16 -11.18
N ASN A 256 3.95 -16.18 -10.38
CA ASN A 256 2.58 -16.66 -10.16
C ASN A 256 2.40 -17.19 -8.72
N PRO A 257 2.55 -16.31 -7.69
CA PRO A 257 2.36 -16.71 -6.31
C PRO A 257 0.93 -17.21 -6.09
N LYS A 258 0.75 -18.14 -5.15
CA LYS A 258 -0.59 -18.64 -4.76
C LYS A 258 -1.03 -18.10 -3.40
N GLU A 259 -0.10 -18.01 -2.46
CA GLU A 259 -0.36 -17.58 -1.09
C GLU A 259 0.88 -16.87 -0.55
N ILE A 260 0.83 -15.55 -0.48
CA ILE A 260 1.93 -14.71 -0.03
C ILE A 260 1.75 -14.43 1.46
N HIS A 261 2.83 -14.60 2.21
CA HIS A 261 2.88 -14.34 3.62
C HIS A 261 3.77 -13.12 3.89
N PHE A 262 3.33 -12.28 4.82
CA PHE A 262 4.04 -11.13 5.32
C PHE A 262 4.22 -11.35 6.82
N LEU A 263 5.46 -11.49 7.29
CA LEU A 263 5.78 -11.62 8.71
C LEU A 263 6.57 -10.42 9.14
N GLY A 264 5.97 -9.59 9.99
CA GLY A 264 6.54 -8.34 10.45
C GLY A 264 6.89 -8.36 11.92
N ASP A 265 8.09 -7.91 12.24
CA ASP A 265 8.45 -7.38 13.56
C ASP A 265 8.40 -5.85 13.48
N ILE A 266 7.67 -5.23 14.41
CA ILE A 266 7.40 -3.80 14.44
C ILE A 266 7.70 -3.28 15.84
N GLU A 267 8.60 -2.30 15.94
CA GLU A 267 8.84 -1.52 17.14
C GLU A 267 8.42 -0.07 16.86
N ILE A 268 7.62 0.54 17.72
CA ILE A 268 7.22 1.94 17.64
C ILE A 268 7.54 2.61 18.97
N ARG A 269 8.30 3.71 18.92
CA ARG A 269 8.70 4.53 20.05
C ARG A 269 8.03 5.90 19.94
N SER A 270 7.07 6.17 20.80
CA SER A 270 6.34 7.45 20.79
C SER A 270 5.98 7.87 22.22
N PHE A 271 6.11 9.15 22.54
CA PHE A 271 5.73 9.73 23.84
C PHE A 271 6.22 8.94 25.08
N GLY A 272 7.44 8.40 25.03
CA GLY A 272 8.01 7.62 26.12
C GLY A 272 7.44 6.20 26.26
N ILE A 273 6.57 5.77 25.34
CA ILE A 273 6.06 4.39 25.18
C ILE A 273 6.83 3.72 24.04
N THR A 274 7.16 2.45 24.25
CA THR A 274 7.72 1.54 23.25
C THR A 274 6.75 0.37 23.09
N LEU A 275 6.11 0.29 21.94
CA LEU A 275 5.29 -0.84 21.52
C LEU A 275 6.14 -1.74 20.63
N LYS A 276 6.31 -3.00 21.03
CA LYS A 276 6.93 -4.05 20.21
C LYS A 276 5.89 -5.09 19.85
N ILE A 277 5.87 -5.46 18.58
CA ILE A 277 5.02 -6.48 17.99
C ILE A 277 5.96 -7.43 17.25
N GLU A 278 5.96 -8.68 17.63
CA GLU A 278 6.79 -9.73 17.03
C GLU A 278 5.90 -10.74 16.31
N ASN A 279 6.36 -11.18 15.15
CA ASN A 279 5.69 -12.20 14.33
C ASN A 279 4.23 -11.86 13.97
N LEU A 280 3.94 -10.60 13.60
CA LEU A 280 2.64 -10.24 13.03
C LEU A 280 2.55 -10.83 11.61
N GLU A 281 1.63 -11.75 11.40
CA GLU A 281 1.52 -12.48 10.13
C GLU A 281 0.25 -12.10 9.37
N TYR A 282 0.42 -11.64 8.14
CA TYR A 282 -0.65 -11.38 7.18
C TYR A 282 -0.53 -12.32 5.99
N ARG A 283 -1.66 -12.86 5.53
CA ARG A 283 -1.75 -13.74 4.37
C ARG A 283 -2.49 -13.03 3.26
N LEU A 284 -1.96 -13.13 2.04
CA LEU A 284 -2.60 -12.72 0.80
C LEU A 284 -2.66 -13.90 -0.17
N LYS A 285 -3.85 -14.48 -0.35
CA LYS A 285 -4.10 -15.49 -1.39
C LYS A 285 -4.39 -14.82 -2.72
N THR A 286 -3.85 -15.38 -3.78
CA THR A 286 -3.91 -14.86 -5.15
C THR A 286 -4.51 -15.93 -6.07
N ILE A 287 -5.47 -15.53 -6.90
CA ILE A 287 -6.10 -16.40 -7.90
C ILE A 287 -6.08 -15.66 -9.23
N PHE A 288 -5.31 -16.19 -10.18
CA PHE A 288 -5.10 -15.60 -11.50
C PHE A 288 -5.74 -16.46 -12.58
N GLU A 289 -6.87 -15.99 -13.10
CA GLU A 289 -7.63 -16.63 -14.19
C GLU A 289 -7.47 -15.85 -15.50
N LYS A 290 -8.01 -16.34 -16.62
CA LYS A 290 -7.79 -15.69 -17.93
C LYS A 290 -8.16 -14.19 -17.96
N ASN A 291 -9.27 -13.81 -17.34
CA ASN A 291 -9.81 -12.44 -17.36
C ASN A 291 -9.99 -11.84 -15.96
N THR A 292 -9.64 -12.57 -14.92
CA THR A 292 -9.95 -12.21 -13.54
C THR A 292 -8.74 -12.42 -12.65
N ASP A 293 -8.46 -11.43 -11.81
CA ASP A 293 -7.48 -11.53 -10.73
C ASP A 293 -8.20 -11.29 -9.42
N THR A 294 -8.08 -12.25 -8.50
CA THR A 294 -8.69 -12.17 -7.19
C THR A 294 -7.64 -12.23 -6.09
N LEU A 295 -7.75 -11.33 -5.12
CA LEU A 295 -6.91 -11.24 -3.94
C LEU A 295 -7.76 -11.44 -2.68
N HIS A 296 -7.34 -12.33 -1.79
CA HIS A 296 -7.97 -12.52 -0.48
C HIS A 296 -6.94 -12.33 0.62
N GLY A 297 -7.11 -11.29 1.42
CA GLY A 297 -6.18 -10.90 2.46
C GLY A 297 -6.77 -11.03 3.86
N ASN A 298 -5.99 -11.50 4.84
CA ASN A 298 -6.39 -11.52 6.25
C ASN A 298 -5.17 -11.67 7.17
N PHE A 299 -5.28 -11.20 8.40
CA PHE A 299 -4.29 -11.51 9.44
C PHE A 299 -4.45 -12.95 9.92
N LEU A 300 -3.34 -13.62 10.23
CA LEU A 300 -3.31 -15.01 10.70
C LEU A 300 -3.01 -15.10 12.18
N ARG A 301 -1.99 -14.38 12.65
CA ARG A 301 -1.54 -14.41 14.04
C ARG A 301 -0.68 -13.22 14.39
N ILE A 302 -0.48 -13.04 15.68
CA ILE A 302 0.52 -12.20 16.33
C ILE A 302 1.29 -13.10 17.28
N GLY A 303 2.62 -13.04 17.29
CA GLY A 303 3.44 -13.88 18.16
C GLY A 303 3.49 -13.34 19.58
N LYS A 304 4.26 -12.26 19.76
CA LYS A 304 4.42 -11.60 21.05
C LYS A 304 4.18 -10.11 20.89
N LYS A 305 3.61 -9.50 21.93
CA LYS A 305 3.56 -8.04 22.06
C LYS A 305 4.16 -7.65 23.40
N GLU A 306 4.80 -6.49 23.43
CA GLU A 306 5.39 -5.93 24.65
C GLU A 306 5.18 -4.41 24.61
N ILE A 307 4.72 -3.85 25.72
CA ILE A 307 4.49 -2.41 25.84
C ILE A 307 5.23 -1.91 27.08
N ASN A 308 6.28 -1.11 26.85
CA ASN A 308 7.14 -0.60 27.92
C ASN A 308 7.24 0.92 27.83
N GLY A 309 7.64 1.61 28.91
CA GLY A 309 7.85 3.05 28.81
C GLY A 309 7.97 3.81 30.12
N ASN A 310 8.62 4.99 30.07
CA ASN A 310 8.74 5.90 31.21
C ASN A 310 7.45 6.69 31.49
N PHE A 311 6.53 6.75 30.52
CA PHE A 311 5.20 7.33 30.73
C PHE A 311 4.43 6.61 31.85
N PHE A 312 4.69 5.31 32.04
CA PHE A 312 4.14 4.50 33.13
C PHE A 312 4.72 4.82 34.51
N TYR A 313 5.84 5.55 34.59
CA TYR A 313 6.54 5.88 35.84
C TYR A 313 6.30 7.31 36.33
N VAL A 314 5.94 8.23 35.42
CA VAL A 314 5.78 9.68 35.73
C VAL A 314 4.32 10.07 36.01
N ILE A 315 3.36 9.35 35.41
CA ILE A 315 1.93 9.59 35.64
C ILE A 315 1.39 8.47 36.53
N PRO A 316 0.66 8.76 37.62
CA PRO A 316 0.01 7.72 38.42
C PRO A 316 -0.81 6.81 37.51
N GLN A 317 -0.65 5.48 37.63
CA GLN A 317 -1.33 4.52 36.76
C GLN A 317 -2.86 4.74 36.70
N GLY A 318 -3.47 5.24 37.77
CA GLY A 318 -4.89 5.62 37.80
C GLY A 318 -5.30 6.72 36.81
N LEU A 319 -4.39 7.65 36.46
CA LEU A 319 -4.64 8.72 35.47
C LEU A 319 -4.44 8.21 34.03
N VAL A 320 -3.52 7.27 33.82
CA VAL A 320 -3.32 6.58 32.54
C VAL A 320 -4.53 5.71 32.20
N ASN A 321 -5.09 5.00 33.18
CA ASN A 321 -6.33 4.22 33.06
C ASN A 321 -7.59 5.09 32.82
N PHE A 322 -7.55 6.38 33.17
CA PHE A 322 -8.63 7.32 32.88
C PHE A 322 -8.60 7.80 31.43
N MET A 323 -7.41 7.93 30.83
CA MET A 323 -7.21 8.41 29.47
C MET A 323 -7.19 7.28 28.41
N ILE A 324 -6.97 6.04 28.83
CA ILE A 324 -6.95 4.85 27.98
C ILE A 324 -7.98 3.86 28.54
N PRO A 325 -9.05 3.51 27.79
CA PRO A 325 -10.06 2.58 28.26
C PRO A 325 -9.46 1.17 28.44
N GLY A 326 -9.37 0.70 29.69
CA GLY A 326 -8.60 -0.50 30.05
C GLY A 326 -7.09 -0.19 30.11
N ASN A 327 -6.34 -0.89 30.96
CA ASN A 327 -4.87 -0.74 30.95
C ASN A 327 -4.36 -0.95 29.51
N MET A 328 -3.30 -0.24 29.09
CA MET A 328 -2.76 -0.29 27.73
C MET A 328 -2.57 -1.71 27.21
N ASP A 329 -2.09 -2.63 28.04
CA ASP A 329 -1.94 -4.03 27.66
C ASP A 329 -3.28 -4.64 27.21
N GLU A 330 -4.34 -4.50 28.01
CA GLU A 330 -5.70 -4.94 27.67
C GLU A 330 -6.20 -4.25 26.40
N TYR A 331 -5.98 -2.93 26.27
CA TYR A 331 -6.41 -2.18 25.10
C TYR A 331 -5.82 -2.77 23.80
N PHE A 332 -4.52 -3.06 23.80
CA PHE A 332 -3.82 -3.63 22.65
C PHE A 332 -4.13 -5.11 22.45
N ASP A 333 -4.33 -5.90 23.51
CA ASP A 333 -4.76 -7.31 23.39
C ASP A 333 -6.06 -7.40 22.62
N GLU A 334 -7.01 -6.56 22.99
CA GLU A 334 -8.30 -6.48 22.34
C GLU A 334 -8.20 -5.97 20.92
N PHE A 335 -7.37 -4.96 20.68
CA PHE A 335 -7.12 -4.48 19.33
C PHE A 335 -6.61 -5.61 18.42
N PHE A 336 -5.62 -6.39 18.86
CA PHE A 336 -5.10 -7.52 18.07
C PHE A 336 -6.08 -8.69 17.99
N THR A 337 -6.86 -8.93 19.03
CA THR A 337 -7.93 -9.94 19.02
C THR A 337 -8.98 -9.59 17.98
N LEU A 338 -9.45 -8.33 17.95
CA LEU A 338 -10.35 -7.83 16.92
C LEU A 338 -9.70 -7.89 15.53
N LEU A 339 -8.42 -7.54 15.39
CA LEU A 339 -7.71 -7.59 14.11
C LEU A 339 -7.63 -9.01 13.52
N ILE A 340 -7.31 -10.01 14.37
CA ILE A 340 -6.98 -11.37 13.93
C ILE A 340 -8.18 -12.30 13.99
N GLN A 341 -8.87 -12.37 15.13
CA GLN A 341 -9.94 -13.34 15.37
C GLN A 341 -11.31 -12.73 15.07
N GLY A 342 -11.49 -11.46 15.40
CA GLY A 342 -12.81 -10.82 15.44
C GLY A 342 -13.69 -11.42 16.54
N THR A 343 -14.82 -10.79 16.78
CA THR A 343 -15.79 -11.15 17.82
C THR A 343 -16.42 -12.53 17.64
N GLN A 344 -16.49 -13.03 16.39
CA GLN A 344 -17.08 -14.33 16.06
C GLN A 344 -16.05 -15.41 15.72
N GLY A 345 -14.75 -15.14 15.88
CA GLY A 345 -13.67 -16.08 15.52
C GLY A 345 -13.55 -16.36 14.02
N ARG A 346 -14.16 -15.54 13.16
CA ARG A 346 -14.16 -15.69 11.68
C ARG A 346 -13.14 -14.77 10.98
N GLY A 347 -12.24 -14.17 11.74
CA GLY A 347 -11.31 -13.16 11.26
C GLY A 347 -11.92 -11.77 11.29
N GLY A 348 -11.33 -10.86 12.06
CA GLY A 348 -11.87 -9.51 12.21
C GLY A 348 -11.21 -8.46 11.33
N SER A 349 -10.34 -8.88 10.40
CA SER A 349 -9.89 -8.05 9.27
C SER A 349 -9.74 -8.90 8.01
N GLN A 350 -10.47 -8.52 6.97
CA GLN A 350 -10.50 -9.23 5.69
C GLN A 350 -10.47 -8.24 4.52
N LEU A 351 -9.73 -8.62 3.48
CA LEU A 351 -9.67 -7.94 2.19
C LEU A 351 -10.10 -8.94 1.11
N HIS A 352 -10.98 -8.50 0.21
CA HIS A 352 -11.31 -9.20 -1.01
C HIS A 352 -11.26 -8.22 -2.18
N ALA A 353 -10.31 -8.40 -3.09
CA ALA A 353 -10.20 -7.59 -4.30
C ALA A 353 -10.42 -8.46 -5.52
N LYS A 354 -11.25 -8.02 -6.46
CA LYS A 354 -11.50 -8.68 -7.76
C LYS A 354 -11.30 -7.66 -8.87
N PHE A 355 -10.41 -7.98 -9.81
CA PHE A 355 -10.15 -7.19 -11.01
C PHE A 355 -10.59 -8.02 -12.22
N GLU A 356 -11.68 -7.62 -12.86
CA GLU A 356 -12.34 -8.41 -13.91
C GLU A 356 -12.38 -7.66 -15.24
N LYS A 357 -11.79 -8.27 -16.28
CA LYS A 357 -11.88 -7.78 -17.66
C LYS A 357 -13.21 -8.22 -18.27
N THR A 358 -13.96 -7.25 -18.79
CA THR A 358 -15.27 -7.41 -19.43
C THR A 358 -15.23 -6.90 -20.87
N LYS A 359 -16.30 -7.12 -21.65
CA LYS A 359 -16.41 -6.54 -23.00
C LYS A 359 -16.44 -5.00 -23.01
N GLN A 360 -16.82 -4.39 -21.89
CA GLN A 360 -16.99 -2.94 -21.73
C GLN A 360 -15.77 -2.26 -21.10
N GLY A 361 -14.69 -3.01 -20.82
CA GLY A 361 -13.52 -2.52 -20.08
C GLY A 361 -13.20 -3.40 -18.88
N GLN A 362 -12.90 -2.82 -17.75
CA GLN A 362 -12.50 -3.51 -16.53
C GLN A 362 -13.36 -3.04 -15.36
N LEU A 363 -13.77 -3.98 -14.52
CA LEU A 363 -14.50 -3.73 -13.28
C LEU A 363 -13.64 -4.18 -12.11
N ASN A 364 -13.26 -3.23 -11.26
CA ASN A 364 -12.45 -3.49 -10.08
C ASN A 364 -13.32 -3.32 -8.86
N THR A 365 -13.42 -4.38 -8.05
CA THR A 365 -14.18 -4.38 -6.80
C THR A 365 -13.24 -4.68 -5.65
N ILE A 366 -13.22 -3.82 -4.64
CA ILE A 366 -12.42 -4.00 -3.42
C ILE A 366 -13.40 -3.96 -2.25
N THR A 367 -13.52 -5.07 -1.53
CA THR A 367 -14.33 -5.19 -0.33
C THR A 367 -13.43 -5.41 0.87
N THR A 368 -13.67 -4.70 1.96
CA THR A 368 -12.97 -4.91 3.23
C THR A 368 -13.95 -5.04 4.36
N TYR A 369 -13.69 -5.95 5.29
CA TYR A 369 -14.39 -6.08 6.56
C TYR A 369 -13.39 -5.85 7.68
N ASN A 370 -13.72 -5.00 8.64
CA ASN A 370 -12.88 -4.82 9.83
C ASN A 370 -13.74 -4.66 11.09
N GLU A 371 -13.28 -5.17 12.22
CA GLU A 371 -13.86 -4.86 13.53
C GLU A 371 -12.93 -3.91 14.30
N ILE A 372 -13.44 -2.75 14.67
CA ILE A 372 -12.65 -1.69 15.31
C ILE A 372 -13.35 -1.20 16.58
N LYS A 373 -12.56 -0.80 17.58
CA LYS A 373 -13.10 -0.13 18.77
C LYS A 373 -13.77 1.19 18.38
N ARG A 374 -14.94 1.48 18.98
CA ARG A 374 -15.67 2.74 18.78
C ARG A 374 -14.92 3.93 19.39
N LYS A 375 -14.23 3.71 20.51
CA LYS A 375 -13.28 4.64 21.14
C LYS A 375 -11.85 4.24 20.81
N LYS A 376 -11.12 5.10 20.11
CA LYS A 376 -9.75 4.82 19.63
C LYS A 376 -8.71 5.61 20.43
N PHE A 377 -7.63 4.94 20.80
CA PHE A 377 -6.39 5.57 21.25
C PHE A 377 -5.46 5.79 20.04
N SER A 378 -4.88 6.99 19.92
CA SER A 378 -3.92 7.34 18.86
C SER A 378 -2.54 7.65 19.45
N LEU A 379 -1.56 6.81 19.14
CA LEU A 379 -0.15 6.98 19.57
C LEU A 379 0.55 8.22 18.99
N PHE A 380 -0.10 8.93 18.06
CA PHE A 380 0.45 10.10 17.38
C PHE A 380 -0.46 11.34 17.48
N GLY A 381 -1.58 11.29 18.22
CA GLY A 381 -2.69 12.24 18.10
C GLY A 381 -2.39 13.73 18.31
N ASN A 382 -1.25 14.07 18.94
CA ASN A 382 -0.84 15.44 19.25
C ASN A 382 0.49 15.86 18.58
N ASP A 383 0.99 15.10 17.60
CA ASP A 383 2.23 15.44 16.90
C ASP A 383 1.92 16.39 15.73
N ASP A 384 2.51 17.59 15.70
CA ASP A 384 2.37 18.56 14.59
C ASP A 384 2.79 17.98 13.22
N SER A 385 3.55 16.88 13.21
CA SER A 385 3.81 16.06 12.02
C SER A 385 2.57 15.33 11.48
N GLN A 386 1.38 15.53 12.04
CA GLN A 386 0.13 14.99 11.50
C GLN A 386 -0.48 15.80 10.36
N LYS A 387 -0.11 17.08 10.20
CA LYS A 387 -0.65 17.93 9.12
C LYS A 387 -0.31 17.32 7.76
N ALA A 388 -1.30 16.69 7.12
CA ALA A 388 -1.16 15.91 5.90
C ALA A 388 -0.61 16.73 4.71
N SER A 389 -0.68 18.06 4.78
CA SER A 389 -0.12 18.99 3.80
C SER A 389 1.40 18.91 3.66
N ASN A 390 2.11 18.39 4.66
CA ASN A 390 3.57 18.55 4.72
C ASN A 390 4.35 17.59 3.79
N ASP A 391 3.75 16.50 3.33
CA ASP A 391 4.46 15.48 2.53
C ASP A 391 4.01 15.45 1.07
N PHE A 392 2.98 16.21 0.73
CA PHE A 392 2.26 16.11 -0.54
C PHE A 392 3.21 16.31 -1.74
N ASP A 393 4.07 17.31 -1.67
CA ASP A 393 4.98 17.67 -2.77
C ASP A 393 5.96 16.54 -3.10
N PHE A 394 6.45 15.80 -2.09
CA PHE A 394 7.32 14.66 -2.30
C PHE A 394 6.58 13.53 -3.03
N PHE A 395 5.40 13.16 -2.52
CA PHE A 395 4.62 12.06 -3.11
C PHE A 395 4.13 12.41 -4.51
N ALA A 396 3.72 13.65 -4.77
CA ALA A 396 3.33 14.10 -6.11
C ALA A 396 4.50 14.03 -7.10
N ALA A 397 5.70 14.49 -6.71
CA ALA A 397 6.89 14.40 -7.55
C ALA A 397 7.34 12.94 -7.75
N TRP A 398 7.22 12.10 -6.73
CA TRP A 398 7.54 10.68 -6.82
C TRP A 398 6.57 9.94 -7.74
N GLU A 399 5.26 10.22 -7.64
CA GLU A 399 4.23 9.68 -8.53
C GLU A 399 4.48 10.08 -10.00
N GLU A 400 4.83 11.34 -10.28
CA GLU A 400 5.21 11.78 -11.62
C GLU A 400 6.43 10.99 -12.15
N ALA A 401 7.43 10.77 -11.31
CA ALA A 401 8.60 9.98 -11.66
C ALA A 401 8.26 8.50 -11.93
N MET A 402 7.36 7.90 -11.13
CA MET A 402 6.87 6.54 -11.36
C MET A 402 6.09 6.42 -12.68
N LEU A 403 5.23 7.39 -12.98
CA LEU A 403 4.51 7.44 -14.26
C LEU A 403 5.48 7.62 -15.44
N GLY A 404 6.58 8.34 -15.24
CA GLY A 404 7.65 8.49 -16.23
C GLY A 404 8.35 7.18 -16.64
N ASP A 405 8.29 6.14 -15.81
CA ASP A 405 8.82 4.81 -16.16
C ASP A 405 7.85 4.00 -17.04
N LEU A 406 6.56 4.33 -16.99
CA LEU A 406 5.51 3.66 -17.76
C LEU A 406 5.23 4.33 -19.12
N LYS A 407 5.64 5.59 -19.27
CA LYS A 407 5.49 6.42 -20.47
C LYS A 407 6.64 6.21 -21.44
#